data_AF-A0A5J4PUH2-F1
#
_entry.id   AF-A0A5J4PUH2-F1
#
_cell.length_a   1.000
_cell.length_b   1.000
_cell.length_c   1.000
_cell.angle_alpha   90.00
_cell.angle_beta   90.00
_cell.angle_gamma   90.00
#
_symmetry.space_group_name_H-M   'P 1'
#
loop_
_entity.id
_entity.type
_entity.pdbx_description
1 polymer ?
#
loop_
_entity_poly.entity_id
_entity_poly.type
_entity_poly.pdbx_seq_one_letter_code
_entity_poly.pdbx_strand_id
1 'polypeptide(L)'
;SRFVKFLSSFSRIEESAPVWAVKTGVSQPVTIYLTPSADSAKGYNFPKLYRGLETMYDWLLFWKTKAPTEKIICSSLPINVNYKYSQLDNIFDIKLIETAFEFITQFLKIQIDIEYKASDEYFWIQLLSLIDCKKGAFSFKVFVEEHFNVHKLTIKDLLNKWISTDTTEFDRWLLKHYYLQFIAENEYLNGIILDCVDYSALRLFREIALSIFVDTNSISQIVERNTLLILFAQQYKLPESDLSEMKEQILDIAKTDTNKAISLCSGKFDFEKELFICWYKVGILSLAELQNVYPDFAAYMNDLKLDSWANTYIQTYKKAKIKDEYPDEIKNIVAEKNANENSFYEWYNSNEFELSDELLAKEKVDKVYWVDGLGIEYLSLIKEIISKSNFQIEKLKISKTGIPSSTDHNKFEGVAKIEDLDNYIHNNLYQYPQTVCK
;
A
#
# COMPACT_ATOMS: atom_id res chain seq x y z
N SER A 1 61.86 2.77 -39.15
CA SER A 1 60.71 2.73 -38.21
C SER A 1 59.61 3.65 -38.73
N ARG A 2 58.34 3.37 -38.41
CA ARG A 2 57.14 4.12 -38.86
C ARG A 2 57.20 5.62 -38.53
N PHE A 3 57.94 5.96 -37.46
CA PHE A 3 58.26 7.31 -37.01
C PHE A 3 58.96 8.16 -38.08
N VAL A 4 59.94 7.58 -38.79
CA VAL A 4 60.68 8.30 -39.85
C VAL A 4 59.77 8.63 -41.03
N LYS A 5 58.85 7.71 -41.38
CA LYS A 5 57.88 7.92 -42.47
C LYS A 5 56.85 9.01 -42.13
N PHE A 6 56.37 9.04 -40.89
CA PHE A 6 55.45 10.07 -40.41
C PHE A 6 56.09 11.46 -40.42
N LEU A 7 57.31 11.59 -39.90
CA LEU A 7 58.07 12.85 -39.91
C LEU A 7 58.30 13.36 -41.34
N SER A 8 58.64 12.47 -42.27
CA SER A 8 58.86 12.86 -43.67
C SER A 8 57.60 13.31 -44.42
N SER A 9 56.41 12.95 -43.93
CA SER A 9 55.13 13.36 -44.55
C SER A 9 54.48 14.57 -43.91
N PHE A 10 55.03 15.09 -42.80
CA PHE A 10 54.41 16.17 -42.03
C PHE A 10 54.94 17.54 -42.48
N SER A 11 54.22 18.19 -43.38
CA SER A 11 54.64 19.42 -44.09
C SER A 11 54.68 20.70 -43.24
N ARG A 12 54.32 20.63 -41.95
CA ARG A 12 54.21 21.77 -41.02
C ARG A 12 55.00 21.59 -39.73
N ILE A 13 56.10 20.84 -39.78
CA ILE A 13 57.00 20.60 -38.63
C ILE A 13 57.46 21.90 -37.96
N GLU A 14 57.59 23.00 -38.71
CA GLU A 14 57.99 24.31 -38.16
C GLU A 14 56.83 25.07 -37.49
N GLU A 15 55.57 24.74 -37.80
CA GLU A 15 54.38 25.40 -37.23
C GLU A 15 53.79 24.64 -36.04
N SER A 16 54.09 23.35 -35.88
CA SER A 16 53.72 22.58 -34.70
C SER A 16 54.98 22.20 -33.93
N ALA A 17 55.20 22.80 -32.77
CA ALA A 17 56.15 22.26 -31.79
C ALA A 17 55.48 21.06 -31.12
N PRO A 18 55.83 19.80 -31.44
CA PRO A 18 55.34 18.68 -30.66
C PRO A 18 55.95 18.79 -29.25
N VAL A 19 55.09 19.00 -28.25
CA VAL A 19 55.49 18.94 -26.84
C VAL A 19 55.71 17.47 -26.50
N TRP A 20 56.98 17.04 -26.50
CA TRP A 20 57.35 15.69 -26.08
C TRP A 20 57.81 15.72 -24.62
N ALA A 21 57.09 15.02 -23.75
CA ALA A 21 57.55 14.72 -22.39
C ALA A 21 58.25 13.35 -22.40
N VAL A 22 59.56 13.33 -22.14
CA VAL A 22 60.29 12.08 -21.90
C VAL A 22 59.95 11.59 -20.48
N LYS A 23 59.13 10.54 -20.37
CA LYS A 23 58.79 9.94 -19.07
C LYS A 23 59.93 9.04 -18.58
N THR A 24 60.64 9.47 -17.54
CA THR A 24 61.59 8.65 -16.75
C THR A 24 60.92 8.09 -15.49
N GLY A 25 59.81 7.36 -15.65
CA GLY A 25 59.05 6.79 -14.54
C GLY A 25 57.99 5.77 -14.99
N VAL A 26 57.43 5.01 -14.04
CA VAL A 26 56.38 3.99 -14.26
C VAL A 26 55.25 4.60 -15.09
N SER A 27 54.90 3.95 -16.21
CA SER A 27 53.84 4.42 -17.10
C SER A 27 52.50 4.49 -16.37
N GLN A 28 52.00 5.71 -16.13
CA GLN A 28 50.59 5.96 -15.79
C GLN A 28 49.89 6.44 -17.07
N PRO A 29 49.19 5.54 -17.81
CA PRO A 29 48.36 5.94 -18.93
C PRO A 29 47.16 6.74 -18.40
N VAL A 30 46.74 7.75 -19.15
CA VAL A 30 45.53 8.51 -18.86
C VAL A 30 44.33 7.64 -19.24
N THR A 31 43.43 7.36 -18.29
CA THR A 31 42.21 6.58 -18.57
C THR A 31 41.12 7.48 -19.13
N ILE A 32 40.64 7.15 -20.33
CA ILE A 32 39.50 7.78 -20.99
C ILE A 32 38.31 6.84 -20.88
N TYR A 33 37.25 7.31 -20.23
CA TYR A 33 35.97 6.64 -20.16
C TYR A 33 35.07 7.16 -21.28
N LEU A 34 34.76 6.27 -22.22
CA LEU A 34 33.83 6.53 -23.31
C LEU A 34 32.42 6.18 -22.84
N THR A 35 31.53 7.16 -22.87
CA THR A 35 30.11 7.00 -22.50
C THR A 35 29.23 7.26 -23.72
N PRO A 36 28.02 6.71 -23.81
CA PRO A 36 27.14 6.94 -24.94
C PRO A 36 26.84 8.45 -25.07
N SER A 37 26.76 8.95 -26.30
CA SER A 37 26.29 10.32 -26.54
C SER A 37 24.82 10.42 -26.14
N ALA A 38 24.41 11.55 -25.55
CA ALA A 38 23.01 11.84 -25.23
C ALA A 38 22.09 11.68 -26.46
N ASP A 39 22.61 11.98 -27.65
CA ASP A 39 21.88 11.88 -28.92
C ASP A 39 21.83 10.46 -29.51
N SER A 40 22.38 9.46 -28.82
CA SER A 40 22.40 8.06 -29.27
C SER A 40 21.22 7.26 -28.71
N ALA A 41 20.87 6.15 -29.34
CA ALA A 41 19.78 5.27 -28.88
C ALA A 41 20.02 4.67 -27.48
N LYS A 42 21.27 4.65 -27.00
CA LYS A 42 21.66 4.24 -25.63
C LYS A 42 22.11 5.46 -24.79
N GLY A 43 21.78 6.67 -25.23
CA GLY A 43 22.27 7.91 -24.65
C GLY A 43 21.66 8.21 -23.29
N TYR A 44 22.51 8.64 -22.35
CA TYR A 44 22.07 9.20 -21.09
C TYR A 44 22.92 10.42 -20.73
N ASN A 45 22.31 11.39 -20.05
CA ASN A 45 23.00 12.56 -19.54
C ASN A 45 23.63 12.22 -18.18
N PHE A 46 24.94 12.45 -18.02
CA PHE A 46 25.59 12.37 -16.72
C PHE A 46 25.56 13.74 -16.00
N PRO A 47 25.69 13.77 -14.66
CA PRO A 47 25.61 15.02 -13.91
C PRO A 47 26.61 16.07 -14.43
N LYS A 48 26.14 17.31 -14.68
CA LYS A 48 26.94 18.46 -15.18
C LYS A 48 28.19 18.78 -14.33
N LEU A 49 28.24 18.23 -13.12
CA LEU A 49 29.39 18.32 -12.23
C LEU A 49 30.64 17.70 -12.85
N TYR A 50 30.48 16.63 -13.61
CA TYR A 50 31.55 16.01 -14.38
C TYR A 50 31.63 16.72 -15.73
N ARG A 51 32.64 17.58 -15.93
CA ARG A 51 32.91 18.18 -17.24
C ARG A 51 33.33 17.07 -18.21
N GLY A 52 32.37 16.53 -18.95
CA GLY A 52 32.61 15.60 -20.03
C GLY A 52 33.06 16.32 -21.30
N LEU A 53 33.81 15.60 -22.14
CA LEU A 53 34.13 16.02 -23.50
C LEU A 53 32.99 15.57 -24.41
N GLU A 54 31.98 16.43 -24.53
CA GLU A 54 30.71 16.12 -25.21
C GLU A 54 30.83 16.25 -26.73
N THR A 55 31.72 17.10 -27.22
CA THR A 55 31.95 17.30 -28.66
C THR A 55 33.39 17.05 -29.07
N MET A 56 33.62 16.89 -30.38
CA MET A 56 34.97 16.90 -30.95
C MET A 56 35.70 18.20 -30.69
N TYR A 57 34.97 19.32 -30.60
CA TYR A 57 35.55 20.61 -30.28
C TYR A 57 36.07 20.62 -28.84
N ASP A 58 35.28 20.12 -27.87
CA ASP A 58 35.69 20.02 -26.47
C ASP A 58 36.91 19.11 -26.32
N TRP A 59 36.93 17.98 -27.04
CA TRP A 59 38.08 17.09 -27.11
C TRP A 59 39.35 17.82 -27.56
N LEU A 60 39.30 18.53 -28.69
CA LEU A 60 40.45 19.26 -29.22
C LEU A 60 40.88 20.43 -28.31
N LEU A 61 39.92 21.16 -27.74
CA LEU A 61 40.17 22.27 -26.83
C LEU A 61 40.82 21.80 -25.52
N PHE A 62 40.38 20.66 -25.00
CA PHE A 62 40.94 20.03 -23.81
C PHE A 62 42.44 19.75 -23.99
N TRP A 63 42.85 19.17 -25.13
CA TRP A 63 44.25 18.91 -25.44
C TRP A 63 45.10 20.16 -25.64
N LYS A 64 44.50 21.27 -26.07
CA LYS A 64 45.20 22.54 -26.26
C LYS A 64 45.53 23.24 -24.94
N THR A 65 44.79 22.95 -23.87
CA THR A 65 44.79 23.76 -22.64
C THR A 65 45.30 23.03 -21.40
N LYS A 66 45.31 21.67 -21.36
CA LYS A 66 45.84 20.87 -20.25
C LYS A 66 46.45 19.54 -20.72
N ALA A 67 47.57 19.13 -20.12
CA ALA A 67 48.08 17.75 -20.19
C ALA A 67 47.54 16.95 -18.98
N PRO A 68 46.92 15.76 -19.15
CA PRO A 68 46.19 15.13 -18.05
C PRO A 68 47.08 14.29 -17.13
N THR A 69 46.78 14.34 -15.83
CA THR A 69 47.16 13.35 -14.80
C THR A 69 45.95 12.60 -14.24
N GLU A 70 44.73 12.80 -14.78
CA GLU A 70 43.46 12.36 -14.20
C GLU A 70 42.54 11.60 -15.20
N LYS A 71 41.45 11.00 -14.69
CA LYS A 71 40.42 10.28 -15.45
C LYS A 71 39.60 11.25 -16.32
N ILE A 72 39.38 10.91 -17.59
CA ILE A 72 38.62 11.73 -18.56
C ILE A 72 37.30 11.05 -18.89
N ILE A 73 36.21 11.81 -19.00
CA ILE A 73 34.92 11.34 -19.57
C ILE A 73 34.75 11.94 -20.96
N CYS A 74 34.40 11.12 -21.95
CA CYS A 74 34.15 11.57 -23.32
C CYS A 74 32.87 10.93 -23.86
N SER A 75 31.91 11.77 -24.24
CA SER A 75 30.64 11.37 -24.85
C SER A 75 30.53 11.76 -26.33
N SER A 76 31.57 12.40 -26.88
CA SER A 76 31.67 12.79 -28.28
C SER A 76 31.35 11.64 -29.24
N LEU A 77 30.28 11.81 -30.04
CA LEU A 77 29.80 10.80 -30.98
C LEU A 77 30.89 10.35 -31.98
N PRO A 78 31.65 11.25 -32.64
CA PRO A 78 32.72 10.81 -33.55
C PRO A 78 33.83 10.01 -32.85
N ILE A 79 34.17 10.30 -31.59
CA ILE A 79 35.14 9.51 -30.82
C ILE A 79 34.55 8.13 -30.48
N ASN A 80 33.32 8.11 -29.96
CA ASN A 80 32.61 6.88 -29.60
C ASN A 80 32.40 5.92 -30.79
N VAL A 81 32.21 6.42 -32.00
CA VAL A 81 32.05 5.56 -33.20
C VAL A 81 33.40 5.06 -33.71
N ASN A 82 34.45 5.86 -33.62
CA ASN A 82 35.73 5.61 -34.28
C ASN A 82 36.86 5.13 -33.36
N TYR A 83 36.64 5.03 -32.03
CA TYR A 83 37.68 4.60 -31.09
C TYR A 83 38.25 3.20 -31.43
N LYS A 84 37.46 2.33 -32.05
CA LYS A 84 37.90 1.00 -32.52
C LYS A 84 39.05 1.05 -33.55
N TYR A 85 39.23 2.20 -34.21
CA TYR A 85 40.34 2.43 -35.14
C TYR A 85 41.57 3.04 -34.46
N SER A 86 41.49 3.34 -33.16
CA SER A 86 42.64 3.77 -32.36
C SER A 86 43.61 2.60 -32.16
N GLN A 87 44.91 2.88 -32.24
CA GLN A 87 45.94 1.92 -31.88
C GLN A 87 46.24 2.06 -30.38
N LEU A 88 46.42 0.93 -29.69
CA LEU A 88 46.88 0.93 -28.30
C LEU A 88 48.23 1.67 -28.24
N ASP A 89 48.27 2.81 -27.56
CA ASP A 89 49.49 3.56 -27.28
C ASP A 89 49.75 3.55 -25.77
N ASN A 90 51.00 3.73 -25.35
CA ASN A 90 51.43 3.73 -23.95
C ASN A 90 50.91 4.94 -23.15
N ILE A 91 50.17 5.85 -23.81
CA ILE A 91 49.70 7.12 -23.27
C ILE A 91 48.25 7.03 -22.77
N PHE A 92 47.42 6.20 -23.40
CA PHE A 92 45.97 6.16 -23.14
C PHE A 92 45.46 4.75 -22.86
N ASP A 93 44.57 4.67 -21.87
CA ASP A 93 43.77 3.48 -21.60
C ASP A 93 42.30 3.84 -21.85
N ILE A 94 41.67 3.20 -22.84
CA ILE A 94 40.27 3.50 -23.21
C ILE A 94 39.37 2.45 -22.56
N LYS A 95 38.42 2.90 -21.75
CA LYS A 95 37.38 2.07 -21.13
C LYS A 95 36.01 2.48 -21.65
N LEU A 96 35.25 1.49 -22.11
CA LEU A 96 33.87 1.68 -22.52
C LEU A 96 32.96 1.58 -21.30
N ILE A 97 31.99 2.48 -21.20
CA ILE A 97 30.87 2.42 -20.28
C ILE A 97 29.63 2.50 -21.15
N GLU A 98 28.80 1.46 -21.18
CA GLU A 98 27.60 1.43 -22.01
C GLU A 98 26.33 1.80 -21.24
N THR A 99 26.32 1.63 -19.92
CA THR A 99 25.11 1.74 -19.09
C THR A 99 25.30 2.71 -17.93
N ALA A 100 24.21 3.28 -17.41
CA ALA A 100 24.22 4.11 -16.22
C ALA A 100 24.72 3.33 -14.99
N PHE A 101 24.40 2.03 -14.90
CA PHE A 101 24.92 1.14 -13.87
C PHE A 101 26.46 1.03 -13.90
N GLU A 102 27.04 0.80 -15.09
CA GLU A 102 28.50 0.75 -15.26
C GLU A 102 29.12 2.10 -14.93
N PHE A 103 28.45 3.21 -15.25
CA PHE A 103 28.93 4.54 -14.89
C PHE A 103 29.01 4.71 -13.36
N ILE A 104 27.95 4.34 -12.64
CA ILE A 104 27.89 4.42 -11.18
C ILE A 104 28.97 3.52 -10.53
N THR A 105 29.09 2.27 -10.97
CA THR A 105 29.97 1.29 -10.34
C THR A 105 31.44 1.44 -10.77
N GLN A 106 31.70 1.67 -12.05
CA GLN A 106 33.06 1.70 -12.59
C GLN A 106 33.70 3.09 -12.57
N PHE A 107 32.94 4.15 -12.87
CA PHE A 107 33.45 5.51 -12.91
C PHE A 107 33.35 6.20 -11.55
N LEU A 108 32.14 6.27 -10.98
CA LEU A 108 31.91 6.89 -9.67
C LEU A 108 32.43 6.04 -8.50
N LYS A 109 32.71 4.75 -8.73
CA LYS A 109 33.14 3.79 -7.69
C LYS A 109 32.16 3.68 -6.54
N ILE A 110 30.87 3.87 -6.83
CA ILE A 110 29.79 3.66 -5.88
C ILE A 110 29.36 2.20 -5.98
N GLN A 111 29.45 1.48 -4.88
CA GLN A 111 28.95 0.12 -4.80
C GLN A 111 27.47 0.15 -4.39
N ILE A 112 26.62 -0.46 -5.21
CA ILE A 112 25.21 -0.67 -4.93
C ILE A 112 24.95 -2.16 -5.16
N ASP A 113 24.50 -2.86 -4.12
CA ASP A 113 24.32 -4.32 -4.15
C ASP A 113 23.00 -4.72 -4.85
N ILE A 114 22.77 -4.16 -6.05
CA ILE A 114 21.64 -4.48 -6.91
C ILE A 114 22.20 -5.08 -8.20
N GLU A 115 21.70 -6.25 -8.58
CA GLU A 115 22.05 -6.88 -9.85
C GLU A 115 21.52 -6.06 -11.02
N TYR A 116 22.38 -5.82 -12.01
CA TYR A 116 21.98 -5.09 -13.21
C TYR A 116 21.08 -5.93 -14.11
N LYS A 117 19.95 -5.35 -14.51
CA LYS A 117 19.03 -5.88 -15.52
C LYS A 117 18.83 -4.83 -16.60
N ALA A 118 18.89 -5.25 -17.87
CA ALA A 118 18.70 -4.33 -18.99
C ALA A 118 17.32 -3.66 -19.00
N SER A 119 16.30 -4.33 -18.44
CA SER A 119 14.96 -3.75 -18.23
C SER A 119 14.99 -2.54 -17.31
N ASP A 120 15.93 -2.46 -16.38
CA ASP A 120 15.95 -1.46 -15.31
C ASP A 120 16.83 -0.24 -15.66
N GLU A 121 17.41 -0.20 -16.86
CA GLU A 121 18.36 0.84 -17.26
C GLU A 121 17.78 2.26 -17.11
N TYR A 122 16.50 2.45 -17.40
CA TYR A 122 15.86 3.74 -17.23
C TYR A 122 15.76 4.18 -15.76
N PHE A 123 15.68 3.25 -14.80
CA PHE A 123 15.77 3.54 -13.37
C PHE A 123 17.20 3.89 -12.97
N TRP A 124 18.19 3.18 -13.51
CA TRP A 124 19.60 3.50 -13.29
C TRP A 124 19.96 4.90 -13.80
N ILE A 125 19.43 5.31 -14.96
CA ILE A 125 19.59 6.65 -15.51
C ILE A 125 18.96 7.70 -14.56
N GLN A 126 17.75 7.46 -14.06
CA GLN A 126 17.10 8.35 -13.10
C GLN A 126 17.90 8.46 -11.81
N LEU A 127 18.36 7.33 -11.25
CA LEU A 127 19.22 7.32 -10.06
C LEU A 127 20.49 8.13 -10.29
N LEU A 128 21.19 7.90 -11.42
CA LEU A 128 22.41 8.64 -11.76
C LEU A 128 22.17 10.16 -11.80
N SER A 129 21.01 10.61 -12.29
CA SER A 129 20.66 12.03 -12.34
C SER A 129 20.48 12.68 -10.96
N LEU A 130 20.16 11.87 -9.94
CA LEU A 130 19.88 12.31 -8.56
C LEU A 130 21.10 12.16 -7.63
N ILE A 131 22.13 11.42 -8.03
CA ILE A 131 23.36 11.27 -7.24
C ILE A 131 24.13 12.60 -7.21
N ASP A 132 24.10 13.28 -6.06
CA ASP A 132 24.95 14.45 -5.80
C ASP A 132 26.31 14.03 -5.23
N CYS A 133 27.31 13.97 -6.10
CA CYS A 133 28.67 13.57 -5.73
C CYS A 133 29.40 14.63 -4.88
N LYS A 134 28.80 15.79 -4.59
CA LYS A 134 29.39 16.79 -3.67
C LYS A 134 29.12 16.48 -2.21
N LYS A 135 28.11 15.66 -1.89
CA LYS A 135 27.65 15.39 -0.52
C LYS A 135 28.34 14.20 0.17
N GLY A 136 29.64 14.02 -0.05
CA GLY A 136 30.40 12.91 0.56
C GLY A 136 30.12 11.56 -0.11
N ALA A 137 30.33 10.46 0.63
CA ALA A 137 30.16 9.10 0.11
C ALA A 137 28.67 8.75 -0.03
N PHE A 138 28.26 8.36 -1.24
CA PHE A 138 26.88 7.95 -1.50
C PHE A 138 26.53 6.66 -0.74
N SER A 139 25.36 6.64 -0.10
CA SER A 139 24.76 5.45 0.49
C SER A 139 23.35 5.27 -0.07
N PHE A 140 23.10 4.12 -0.69
CA PHE A 140 21.77 3.83 -1.26
C PHE A 140 20.67 3.87 -0.20
N LYS A 141 20.94 3.35 1.00
CA LYS A 141 20.00 3.37 2.12
C LYS A 141 19.59 4.80 2.49
N VAL A 142 20.58 5.67 2.75
CA VAL A 142 20.35 7.07 3.16
C VAL A 142 19.66 7.84 2.04
N PHE A 143 20.05 7.61 0.78
CA PHE A 143 19.41 8.23 -0.37
C PHE A 143 17.91 7.91 -0.43
N VAL A 144 17.53 6.64 -0.28
CA VAL A 144 16.10 6.24 -0.31
C VAL A 144 15.33 6.82 0.88
N GLU A 145 15.91 6.81 2.08
CA GLU A 145 15.31 7.41 3.29
C GLU A 145 15.07 8.91 3.11
N GLU A 146 16.05 9.65 2.57
CA GLU A 146 15.93 11.08 2.25
C GLU A 146 14.91 11.34 1.13
N HIS A 147 14.92 10.54 0.06
CA HIS A 147 13.99 10.66 -1.07
C HIS A 147 12.53 10.54 -0.65
N PHE A 148 12.24 9.63 0.28
CA PHE A 148 10.89 9.46 0.84
C PHE A 148 10.61 10.33 2.08
N ASN A 149 11.56 11.18 2.47
CA ASN A 149 11.51 12.06 3.63
C ASN A 149 11.15 11.32 4.94
N VAL A 150 11.87 10.23 5.22
CA VAL A 150 11.70 9.41 6.42
C VAL A 150 13.03 9.13 7.10
N HIS A 151 13.03 8.95 8.42
CA HIS A 151 14.25 8.56 9.14
C HIS A 151 14.62 7.10 8.89
N LYS A 152 13.62 6.20 8.82
CA LYS A 152 13.83 4.78 8.57
C LYS A 152 12.55 4.22 7.94
N LEU A 153 12.67 3.54 6.80
CA LEU A 153 11.54 2.84 6.21
C LEU A 153 11.25 1.54 6.97
N THR A 154 10.00 1.38 7.38
CA THR A 154 9.44 0.11 7.88
C THR A 154 8.65 -0.60 6.77
N ILE A 155 8.27 -1.87 6.99
CA ILE A 155 7.38 -2.61 6.07
C ILE A 155 6.06 -1.84 5.88
N LYS A 156 5.49 -1.30 6.96
CA LYS A 156 4.26 -0.51 6.89
C LYS A 156 4.44 0.72 6.00
N ASP A 157 5.54 1.45 6.14
CA ASP A 157 5.80 2.64 5.32
C ASP A 157 5.97 2.26 3.86
N LEU A 158 6.69 1.17 3.57
CA LEU A 158 6.88 0.67 2.22
C LEU A 158 5.54 0.33 1.55
N LEU A 159 4.69 -0.46 2.22
CA LEU A 159 3.40 -0.88 1.67
C LEU A 159 2.51 0.32 1.34
N ASN A 160 2.40 1.29 2.27
CA ASN A 160 1.56 2.46 2.06
C ASN A 160 2.16 3.44 1.02
N LYS A 161 3.49 3.60 0.97
CA LYS A 161 4.15 4.41 -0.06
C LYS A 161 4.04 3.76 -1.45
N TRP A 162 4.12 2.43 -1.55
CA TRP A 162 4.01 1.73 -2.84
C TRP A 162 2.69 2.04 -3.56
N ILE A 163 1.58 2.05 -2.82
CA ILE A 163 0.24 2.22 -3.38
C ILE A 163 -0.15 3.70 -3.53
N SER A 164 0.59 4.63 -2.92
CA SER A 164 0.30 6.06 -3.04
C SER A 164 0.25 6.50 -4.51
N THR A 165 -0.73 7.36 -4.83
CA THR A 165 -0.96 7.89 -6.18
C THR A 165 0.22 8.71 -6.72
N ASP A 166 0.98 9.32 -5.81
CA ASP A 166 2.11 10.18 -6.15
C ASP A 166 3.41 9.38 -6.38
N THR A 167 3.39 8.08 -6.09
CA THR A 167 4.54 7.19 -6.21
C THR A 167 4.71 6.74 -7.66
N THR A 168 5.88 7.00 -8.22
CA THR A 168 6.26 6.59 -9.58
C THR A 168 6.76 5.14 -9.63
N GLU A 169 6.95 4.62 -10.84
CA GLU A 169 7.59 3.30 -11.01
C GLU A 169 9.03 3.29 -10.47
N PHE A 170 9.76 4.40 -10.61
CA PHE A 170 11.11 4.55 -10.07
C PHE A 170 11.10 4.48 -8.53
N ASP A 171 10.13 5.14 -7.90
CA ASP A 171 9.97 5.09 -6.45
C ASP A 171 9.71 3.66 -5.97
N ARG A 172 8.89 2.88 -6.68
CA ARG A 172 8.63 1.46 -6.35
C ARG A 172 9.84 0.58 -6.59
N TRP A 173 10.63 0.85 -7.63
CA TRP A 173 11.92 0.20 -7.84
C TRP A 173 12.88 0.46 -6.68
N LEU A 174 12.98 1.71 -6.19
CA LEU A 174 13.75 2.05 -4.99
C LEU A 174 13.24 1.30 -3.75
N LEU A 175 11.92 1.28 -3.52
CA LEU A 175 11.30 0.58 -2.39
C LEU A 175 11.58 -0.93 -2.43
N LYS A 176 11.47 -1.56 -3.61
CA LYS A 176 11.79 -2.98 -3.81
C LYS A 176 13.22 -3.29 -3.37
N HIS A 177 14.19 -2.54 -3.88
CA HIS A 177 15.59 -2.83 -3.59
C HIS A 177 15.99 -2.45 -2.17
N TYR A 178 15.39 -1.39 -1.61
CA TYR A 178 15.54 -1.08 -0.20
C TYR A 178 15.03 -2.21 0.69
N TYR A 179 13.86 -2.78 0.37
CA TYR A 179 13.28 -3.90 1.10
C TYR A 179 14.22 -5.09 1.14
N LEU A 180 14.61 -5.57 -0.05
CA LEU A 180 15.43 -6.76 -0.23
C LEU A 180 16.80 -6.66 0.47
N GLN A 181 17.37 -5.45 0.53
CA GLN A 181 18.70 -5.25 1.12
C GLN A 181 18.68 -5.02 2.63
N PHE A 182 17.65 -4.36 3.17
CA PHE A 182 17.74 -3.81 4.53
C PHE A 182 16.66 -4.28 5.51
N ILE A 183 15.50 -4.75 5.03
CA ILE A 183 14.33 -5.04 5.88
C ILE A 183 13.57 -6.32 5.46
N ALA A 184 14.21 -7.22 4.73
CA ALA A 184 13.65 -8.45 4.16
C ALA A 184 13.40 -9.56 5.22
N GLU A 185 12.68 -9.23 6.29
CA GLU A 185 12.43 -10.12 7.44
C GLU A 185 11.21 -11.04 7.26
N ASN A 186 10.38 -10.82 6.23
CA ASN A 186 9.13 -11.55 5.99
C ASN A 186 9.26 -12.49 4.78
N GLU A 187 9.16 -13.80 5.01
CA GLU A 187 9.45 -14.81 3.97
C GLU A 187 8.43 -14.77 2.84
N TYR A 188 7.14 -14.64 3.15
CA TYR A 188 6.08 -14.53 2.16
C TYR A 188 6.25 -13.31 1.25
N LEU A 189 6.53 -12.13 1.82
CA LEU A 189 6.77 -10.92 1.06
C LEU A 189 8.07 -10.98 0.26
N ASN A 190 9.10 -11.67 0.75
CA ASN A 190 10.34 -11.88 0.01
C ASN A 190 10.08 -12.56 -1.34
N GLY A 191 9.29 -13.63 -1.37
CA GLY A 191 8.92 -14.31 -2.61
C GLY A 191 8.23 -13.37 -3.60
N ILE A 192 7.26 -12.58 -3.12
CA ILE A 192 6.51 -11.63 -3.96
C ILE A 192 7.40 -10.51 -4.51
N ILE A 193 8.24 -9.90 -3.66
CA ILE A 193 9.07 -8.74 -4.05
C ILE A 193 10.19 -9.16 -5.00
N LEU A 194 10.79 -10.34 -4.81
CA LEU A 194 11.84 -10.86 -5.70
C LEU A 194 11.33 -10.97 -7.14
N ASP A 195 10.14 -11.57 -7.30
CA ASP A 195 9.52 -11.85 -8.60
C ASP A 195 8.72 -10.66 -9.17
N CYS A 196 8.62 -9.55 -8.42
CA CYS A 196 7.91 -8.35 -8.85
C CYS A 196 8.63 -7.66 -10.02
N VAL A 197 8.06 -7.76 -11.22
CA VAL A 197 8.54 -7.08 -12.45
C VAL A 197 7.65 -5.92 -12.88
N ASP A 198 6.44 -5.84 -12.33
CA ASP A 198 5.45 -4.80 -12.62
C ASP A 198 5.37 -3.83 -11.43
N TYR A 199 5.72 -2.57 -11.68
CA TYR A 199 5.73 -1.48 -10.70
C TYR A 199 4.43 -0.65 -10.72
N SER A 200 3.31 -1.24 -11.11
CA SER A 200 2.01 -0.60 -10.97
C SER A 200 1.55 -0.54 -9.50
N ALA A 201 0.71 0.45 -9.18
CA ALA A 201 0.31 0.77 -7.80
C ALA A 201 -0.40 -0.40 -7.09
N LEU A 202 -1.32 -1.09 -7.78
CA LEU A 202 -2.13 -2.17 -7.20
C LEU A 202 -1.46 -3.54 -7.28
N ARG A 203 -0.39 -3.70 -8.06
CA ARG A 203 0.26 -5.00 -8.28
C ARG A 203 0.66 -5.66 -6.96
N LEU A 204 1.38 -4.93 -6.12
CA LEU A 204 1.89 -5.49 -4.86
C LEU A 204 0.75 -5.92 -3.93
N PHE A 205 -0.31 -5.11 -3.80
CA PHE A 205 -1.46 -5.46 -2.96
C PHE A 205 -2.15 -6.73 -3.46
N ARG A 206 -2.37 -6.81 -4.77
CA ARG A 206 -3.01 -7.95 -5.42
C ARG A 206 -2.21 -9.23 -5.21
N GLU A 207 -0.90 -9.20 -5.41
CA GLU A 207 -0.04 -10.37 -5.20
C GLU A 207 -0.01 -10.78 -3.72
N ILE A 208 0.11 -9.84 -2.78
CA ILE A 208 0.00 -10.14 -1.34
C ILE A 208 -1.32 -10.84 -1.02
N ALA A 209 -2.44 -10.41 -1.63
CA ALA A 209 -3.75 -10.97 -1.37
C ALA A 209 -3.93 -12.39 -1.95
N LEU A 210 -3.38 -12.67 -3.14
CA LEU A 210 -3.66 -13.85 -3.95
C LEU A 210 -2.57 -14.93 -3.93
N SER A 211 -1.29 -14.59 -3.82
CA SER A 211 -0.19 -15.56 -3.98
C SER A 211 -0.25 -16.71 -2.96
N ILE A 212 -0.85 -16.47 -1.79
CA ILE A 212 -1.05 -17.49 -0.73
C ILE A 212 -1.87 -18.69 -1.19
N PHE A 213 -2.70 -18.55 -2.23
CA PHE A 213 -3.53 -19.64 -2.71
C PHE A 213 -2.81 -20.62 -3.65
N VAL A 214 -1.60 -20.27 -4.12
CA VAL A 214 -0.74 -21.19 -4.87
C VAL A 214 -0.30 -22.36 -3.97
N ASP A 215 0.05 -22.06 -2.71
CA ASP A 215 0.33 -23.06 -1.68
C ASP A 215 -0.16 -22.57 -0.31
N THR A 216 -1.21 -23.22 0.19
CA THR A 216 -1.83 -22.89 1.47
C THR A 216 -1.31 -23.75 2.62
N ASN A 217 -0.26 -24.54 2.44
CA ASN A 217 0.22 -25.47 3.47
C ASN A 217 1.03 -24.79 4.59
N SER A 218 1.58 -23.61 4.34
CA SER A 218 2.42 -22.88 5.30
C SER A 218 1.60 -21.95 6.20
N ILE A 219 1.40 -22.35 7.46
CA ILE A 219 0.70 -21.53 8.46
C ILE A 219 1.44 -20.20 8.71
N SER A 220 2.78 -20.21 8.71
CA SER A 220 3.56 -18.98 8.93
C SER A 220 3.30 -17.97 7.82
N GLN A 221 3.27 -18.41 6.56
CA GLN A 221 2.99 -17.53 5.42
C GLN A 221 1.55 -17.00 5.43
N ILE A 222 0.56 -17.78 5.88
CA ILE A 222 -0.81 -17.29 6.06
C ILE A 222 -0.84 -16.15 7.09
N VAL A 223 -0.17 -16.33 8.23
CA VAL A 223 -0.08 -15.31 9.29
C VAL A 223 0.63 -14.05 8.79
N GLU A 224 1.75 -14.22 8.08
CA GLU A 224 2.49 -13.12 7.45
C GLU A 224 1.60 -12.35 6.47
N ARG A 225 0.92 -13.05 5.56
CA ARG A 225 -0.01 -12.48 4.59
C ARG A 225 -1.12 -11.67 5.26
N ASN A 226 -1.77 -12.22 6.28
CA ASN A 226 -2.83 -11.52 7.00
C ASN A 226 -2.31 -10.27 7.71
N THR A 227 -1.11 -10.35 8.30
CA THR A 227 -0.44 -9.21 8.92
C THR A 227 -0.16 -8.10 7.91
N LEU A 228 0.37 -8.45 6.74
CA LEU A 228 0.65 -7.49 5.66
C LEU A 228 -0.62 -6.79 5.17
N LEU A 229 -1.72 -7.53 5.02
CA LEU A 229 -3.01 -6.95 4.61
C LEU A 229 -3.50 -5.93 5.63
N ILE A 230 -3.33 -6.16 6.93
CA ILE A 230 -3.74 -5.23 7.99
C ILE A 230 -2.88 -3.95 7.98
N LEU A 231 -1.60 -4.02 7.58
CA LEU A 231 -0.70 -2.86 7.57
C LEU A 231 -1.06 -1.77 6.55
N PHE A 232 -1.85 -2.10 5.53
CA PHE A 232 -2.39 -1.11 4.59
C PHE A 232 -3.42 -0.21 5.27
N ALA A 233 -3.12 1.08 5.35
CA ALA A 233 -3.92 2.06 6.08
C ALA A 233 -5.28 2.34 5.41
N GLN A 234 -5.34 2.27 4.08
CA GLN A 234 -6.57 2.47 3.33
C GLN A 234 -7.21 1.13 2.97
N GLN A 235 -8.53 1.15 2.81
CA GLN A 235 -9.28 0.04 2.26
C GLN A 235 -9.18 0.10 0.73
N TYR A 236 -8.28 -0.70 0.17
CA TYR A 236 -8.12 -0.82 -1.27
C TYR A 236 -9.11 -1.83 -1.84
N LYS A 237 -9.72 -1.47 -2.97
CA LYS A 237 -10.65 -2.33 -3.69
C LYS A 237 -9.90 -3.08 -4.76
N LEU A 238 -9.76 -4.40 -4.56
CA LEU A 238 -9.39 -5.29 -5.65
C LEU A 238 -10.55 -5.34 -6.67
N PRO A 239 -10.25 -5.66 -7.95
CA PRO A 239 -11.26 -6.02 -8.92
C PRO A 239 -12.21 -7.10 -8.39
N GLU A 240 -13.50 -7.00 -8.75
CA GLU A 240 -14.51 -7.98 -8.33
C GLU A 240 -14.17 -9.41 -8.77
N SER A 241 -13.47 -9.57 -9.91
CA SER A 241 -12.96 -10.86 -10.38
C SER A 241 -11.97 -11.48 -9.39
N ASP A 242 -11.01 -10.69 -8.88
CA ASP A 242 -10.02 -11.17 -7.92
C ASP A 242 -10.69 -11.53 -6.58
N LEU A 243 -11.66 -10.71 -6.12
CA LEU A 243 -12.43 -11.00 -4.91
C LEU A 243 -13.28 -12.28 -5.04
N SER A 244 -13.88 -12.50 -6.21
CA SER A 244 -14.67 -13.70 -6.50
C SER A 244 -13.79 -14.95 -6.53
N GLU A 245 -12.63 -14.87 -7.19
CA GLU A 245 -11.65 -15.95 -7.21
C GLU A 245 -11.20 -16.34 -5.79
N MET A 246 -10.85 -15.35 -4.95
CA MET A 246 -10.49 -15.60 -3.56
C MET A 246 -11.62 -16.28 -2.78
N LYS A 247 -12.86 -15.79 -2.94
CA LYS A 247 -14.03 -16.37 -2.28
C LYS A 247 -14.24 -17.83 -2.69
N GLU A 248 -14.13 -18.13 -3.99
CA GLU A 248 -14.27 -19.49 -4.51
C GLU A 248 -13.20 -20.44 -3.98
N GLN A 249 -11.94 -20.00 -3.95
CA GLN A 249 -10.82 -20.81 -3.44
C GLN A 249 -10.97 -21.08 -1.93
N ILE A 250 -11.35 -20.07 -1.13
CA ILE A 250 -11.63 -20.24 0.30
C ILE A 250 -12.79 -21.23 0.51
N LEU A 251 -13.87 -21.09 -0.25
CA LEU A 251 -15.03 -21.99 -0.17
C LEU A 251 -14.66 -23.42 -0.57
N ASP A 252 -13.79 -23.62 -1.56
CA ASP A 252 -13.34 -24.94 -1.95
C ASP A 252 -12.51 -25.62 -0.85
N ILE A 253 -11.57 -24.89 -0.26
CA ILE A 253 -10.79 -25.35 0.91
C ILE A 253 -11.72 -25.70 2.07
N ALA A 254 -12.75 -24.88 2.32
CA ALA A 254 -13.69 -25.07 3.42
C ALA A 254 -14.47 -26.41 3.35
N LYS A 255 -14.62 -27.00 2.15
CA LYS A 255 -15.25 -28.33 1.97
C LYS A 255 -14.44 -29.45 2.61
N THR A 256 -13.12 -29.27 2.73
CA THR A 256 -12.20 -30.30 3.25
C THR A 256 -11.62 -29.91 4.61
N ASP A 257 -11.26 -28.65 4.79
CA ASP A 257 -10.70 -28.11 6.03
C ASP A 257 -11.23 -26.69 6.28
N THR A 258 -12.28 -26.59 7.10
CA THR A 258 -12.89 -25.30 7.42
C THR A 258 -11.98 -24.42 8.30
N ASN A 259 -11.16 -24.99 9.18
CA ASN A 259 -10.26 -24.20 10.03
C ASN A 259 -9.17 -23.52 9.19
N LYS A 260 -8.66 -24.22 8.18
CA LYS A 260 -7.74 -23.65 7.19
C LYS A 260 -8.41 -22.58 6.33
N ALA A 261 -9.65 -22.79 5.91
CA ALA A 261 -10.39 -21.76 5.18
C ALA A 261 -10.58 -20.47 6.02
N ILE A 262 -10.90 -20.62 7.31
CA ILE A 262 -11.02 -19.51 8.25
C ILE A 262 -9.68 -18.77 8.42
N SER A 263 -8.55 -19.48 8.52
CA SER A 263 -7.25 -18.85 8.72
C SER A 263 -6.79 -18.03 7.51
N LEU A 264 -7.27 -18.33 6.31
CA LEU A 264 -7.03 -17.56 5.10
C LEU A 264 -7.82 -16.24 5.03
N CYS A 265 -8.87 -16.10 5.85
CA CYS A 265 -9.64 -14.87 5.94
C CYS A 265 -8.94 -13.84 6.84
N SER A 266 -8.65 -12.67 6.29
CA SER A 266 -7.98 -11.57 7.01
C SER A 266 -8.94 -10.66 7.79
N GLY A 267 -10.23 -10.68 7.46
CA GLY A 267 -11.23 -9.73 7.93
C GLY A 267 -11.23 -8.38 7.21
N LYS A 268 -10.41 -8.24 6.15
CA LYS A 268 -10.28 -6.99 5.39
C LYS A 268 -11.27 -6.88 4.23
N PHE A 269 -11.73 -8.00 3.69
CA PHE A 269 -12.60 -8.02 2.52
C PHE A 269 -14.06 -8.27 2.92
N ASP A 270 -15.00 -7.57 2.26
CA ASP A 270 -16.42 -7.65 2.64
C ASP A 270 -17.01 -9.06 2.44
N PHE A 271 -16.52 -9.83 1.46
CA PHE A 271 -16.97 -11.22 1.28
C PHE A 271 -16.55 -12.11 2.45
N GLU A 272 -15.45 -11.81 3.16
CA GLU A 272 -15.01 -12.58 4.32
C GLU A 272 -16.00 -12.41 5.48
N LYS A 273 -16.58 -11.21 5.62
CA LYS A 273 -17.63 -10.92 6.62
C LYS A 273 -18.84 -11.83 6.42
N GLU A 274 -19.28 -12.02 5.17
CA GLU A 274 -20.36 -12.97 4.84
C GLU A 274 -20.02 -14.40 5.27
N LEU A 275 -18.78 -14.85 4.98
CA LEU A 275 -18.31 -16.18 5.35
C LEU A 275 -18.26 -16.36 6.87
N PHE A 276 -17.75 -15.36 7.61
CA PHE A 276 -17.70 -15.38 9.06
C PHE A 276 -19.09 -15.51 9.69
N ILE A 277 -20.10 -14.78 9.17
CA ILE A 277 -21.48 -14.90 9.63
C ILE A 277 -22.01 -16.31 9.35
N CYS A 278 -21.76 -16.86 8.16
CA CYS A 278 -22.17 -18.22 7.82
C CYS A 278 -21.55 -19.27 8.76
N TRP A 279 -20.24 -19.19 9.05
CA TRP A 279 -19.56 -20.11 9.96
C TRP A 279 -20.00 -19.93 11.42
N TYR A 280 -20.29 -18.70 11.85
CA TYR A 280 -20.87 -18.43 13.16
C TYR A 280 -22.28 -19.02 13.29
N LYS A 281 -23.13 -18.86 12.26
CA LYS A 281 -24.50 -19.39 12.23
C LYS A 281 -24.55 -20.90 12.49
N VAL A 282 -23.61 -21.65 11.90
CA VAL A 282 -23.53 -23.11 12.07
C VAL A 282 -22.71 -23.56 13.27
N GLY A 283 -22.20 -22.61 14.08
CA GLY A 283 -21.47 -22.90 15.31
C GLY A 283 -20.01 -23.34 15.12
N ILE A 284 -19.43 -23.11 13.94
CA ILE A 284 -18.01 -23.37 13.67
C ILE A 284 -17.13 -22.29 14.31
N LEU A 285 -17.59 -21.03 14.26
CA LEU A 285 -16.94 -19.91 14.93
C LEU A 285 -17.71 -19.49 16.18
N SER A 286 -16.96 -19.20 17.24
CA SER A 286 -17.46 -18.56 18.44
C SER A 286 -17.35 -17.03 18.36
N LEU A 287 -18.09 -16.34 19.23
CA LEU A 287 -18.03 -14.88 19.34
C LEU A 287 -16.63 -14.39 19.76
N ALA A 288 -15.94 -15.16 20.60
CA ALA A 288 -14.59 -14.83 21.07
C ALA A 288 -13.55 -14.88 19.94
N GLU A 289 -13.69 -15.83 19.01
CA GLU A 289 -12.82 -15.91 17.83
C GLU A 289 -13.09 -14.76 16.85
N LEU A 290 -14.37 -14.41 16.66
CA LEU A 290 -14.76 -13.28 15.80
C LEU A 290 -14.30 -11.93 16.33
N GLN A 291 -14.11 -11.77 17.64
CA GLN A 291 -13.60 -10.53 18.23
C GLN A 291 -12.25 -10.10 17.63
N ASN A 292 -11.44 -11.05 17.15
CA ASN A 292 -10.12 -10.77 16.59
C ASN A 292 -10.15 -10.44 15.08
N VAL A 293 -11.09 -11.01 14.33
CA VAL A 293 -11.13 -10.92 12.85
C VAL A 293 -12.30 -10.11 12.32
N TYR A 294 -13.39 -9.99 13.09
CA TYR A 294 -14.56 -9.19 12.77
C TYR A 294 -15.16 -8.56 14.05
N PRO A 295 -14.43 -7.63 14.69
CA PRO A 295 -14.80 -7.07 15.99
C PRO A 295 -16.15 -6.33 16.00
N ASP A 296 -16.53 -5.71 14.88
CA ASP A 296 -17.80 -4.98 14.79
C ASP A 296 -19.00 -5.93 14.87
N PHE A 297 -18.92 -7.09 14.22
CA PHE A 297 -19.95 -8.13 14.37
C PHE A 297 -20.00 -8.69 15.79
N ALA A 298 -18.82 -8.90 16.40
CA ALA A 298 -18.76 -9.36 17.78
C ALA A 298 -19.43 -8.37 18.74
N ALA A 299 -19.17 -7.08 18.56
CA ALA A 299 -19.81 -6.00 19.30
C ALA A 299 -21.31 -5.89 19.04
N TYR A 300 -21.75 -6.08 17.79
CA TYR A 300 -23.17 -6.13 17.43
C TYR A 300 -23.91 -7.23 18.20
N MET A 301 -23.32 -8.41 18.35
CA MET A 301 -23.93 -9.55 19.06
C MET A 301 -23.88 -9.45 20.59
N ASN A 302 -23.22 -8.43 21.18
CA ASN A 302 -23.16 -8.27 22.62
C ASN A 302 -24.53 -7.95 23.25
N ASP A 303 -24.73 -8.47 24.45
CA ASP A 303 -25.89 -8.16 25.28
C ASP A 303 -25.83 -6.72 25.79
N LEU A 304 -26.94 -5.97 25.64
CA LEU A 304 -27.08 -4.61 26.15
C LEU A 304 -27.22 -4.58 27.67
N LYS A 305 -27.63 -5.71 28.29
CA LYS A 305 -27.88 -5.86 29.73
C LYS A 305 -28.87 -4.82 30.26
N LEU A 306 -29.91 -4.54 29.48
CA LEU A 306 -30.99 -3.65 29.89
C LEU A 306 -32.00 -4.44 30.72
N ASP A 307 -32.48 -3.83 31.80
CA ASP A 307 -33.46 -4.42 32.71
C ASP A 307 -34.89 -4.24 32.17
N SER A 308 -35.19 -4.90 31.05
CA SER A 308 -36.51 -4.86 30.41
C SER A 308 -36.75 -6.08 29.52
N TRP A 309 -38.03 -6.39 29.25
CA TRP A 309 -38.38 -7.45 28.29
C TRP A 309 -37.86 -7.14 26.87
N ALA A 310 -37.71 -5.85 26.55
CA ALA A 310 -37.19 -5.39 25.28
C ALA A 310 -35.75 -5.87 25.06
N ASN A 311 -34.93 -6.02 26.11
CA ASN A 311 -33.60 -6.59 25.95
C ASN A 311 -33.66 -8.02 25.38
N THR A 312 -34.49 -8.88 25.98
CA THR A 312 -34.69 -10.26 25.51
C THR A 312 -35.16 -10.28 24.06
N TYR A 313 -36.14 -9.43 23.71
CA TYR A 313 -36.60 -9.28 22.33
C TYR A 313 -35.46 -8.90 21.38
N ILE A 314 -34.67 -7.87 21.72
CA ILE A 314 -33.57 -7.37 20.90
C ILE A 314 -32.49 -8.44 20.72
N GLN A 315 -32.09 -9.14 21.79
CA GLN A 315 -31.07 -10.19 21.70
C GLN A 315 -31.55 -11.37 20.84
N THR A 316 -32.81 -11.79 20.98
CA THR A 316 -33.38 -12.84 20.13
C THR A 316 -33.55 -12.37 18.69
N TYR A 317 -33.95 -11.12 18.46
CA TYR A 317 -34.07 -10.52 17.13
C TYR A 317 -32.73 -10.49 16.37
N LYS A 318 -31.64 -10.13 17.04
CA LYS A 318 -30.29 -10.23 16.46
C LYS A 318 -30.00 -11.65 15.99
N LYS A 319 -30.19 -12.64 16.88
CA LYS A 319 -29.98 -14.06 16.55
C LYS A 319 -30.86 -14.53 15.39
N ALA A 320 -32.11 -14.07 15.35
CA ALA A 320 -33.06 -14.35 14.27
C ALA A 320 -32.57 -13.81 12.92
N LYS A 321 -32.09 -12.55 12.87
CA LYS A 321 -31.45 -11.97 11.68
C LYS A 321 -30.24 -12.77 11.20
N ILE A 322 -29.38 -13.22 12.13
CA ILE A 322 -28.21 -14.03 11.79
C ILE A 322 -28.60 -15.42 11.27
N LYS A 323 -29.67 -16.01 11.83
CA LYS A 323 -30.16 -17.31 11.38
C LYS A 323 -31.02 -17.23 10.12
N ASP A 324 -31.48 -16.03 9.76
CA ASP A 324 -32.48 -15.81 8.71
C ASP A 324 -33.77 -16.62 8.97
N GLU A 325 -34.22 -16.61 10.23
CA GLU A 325 -35.35 -17.41 10.72
C GLU A 325 -36.26 -16.57 11.61
N TYR A 326 -37.53 -16.95 11.73
CA TYR A 326 -38.48 -16.35 12.66
C TYR A 326 -38.77 -17.29 13.85
N PRO A 327 -37.96 -17.22 14.93
CA PRO A 327 -38.03 -18.18 16.03
C PRO A 327 -39.28 -17.98 16.91
N ASP A 328 -39.73 -19.06 17.54
CA ASP A 328 -40.91 -19.06 18.41
C ASP A 328 -40.75 -18.14 19.63
N GLU A 329 -39.52 -17.92 20.11
CA GLU A 329 -39.23 -16.94 21.16
C GLU A 329 -39.73 -15.53 20.80
N ILE A 330 -39.50 -15.07 19.56
CA ILE A 330 -39.99 -13.76 19.11
C ILE A 330 -41.51 -13.80 18.97
N LYS A 331 -42.07 -14.87 18.39
CA LYS A 331 -43.53 -15.03 18.27
C LYS A 331 -44.20 -14.95 19.63
N ASN A 332 -43.64 -15.60 20.64
CA ASN A 332 -44.18 -15.62 21.99
C ASN A 332 -44.12 -14.23 22.64
N ILE A 333 -43.01 -13.50 22.52
CA ILE A 333 -42.91 -12.12 23.04
C ILE A 333 -43.92 -11.22 22.34
N VAL A 334 -44.05 -11.31 21.00
CA VAL A 334 -45.02 -10.50 20.24
C VAL A 334 -46.45 -10.88 20.61
N ALA A 335 -46.75 -12.17 20.77
CA ALA A 335 -48.07 -12.64 21.21
C ALA A 335 -48.37 -12.24 22.67
N GLU A 336 -47.38 -12.14 23.55
CA GLU A 336 -47.59 -11.67 24.92
C GLU A 336 -47.82 -10.15 24.98
N LYS A 337 -46.95 -9.37 24.34
CA LYS A 337 -46.94 -7.90 24.44
C LYS A 337 -47.89 -7.20 23.49
N ASN A 338 -48.28 -7.85 22.38
CA ASN A 338 -49.08 -7.26 21.31
C ASN A 338 -50.20 -8.20 20.82
N ALA A 339 -50.70 -9.12 21.65
CA ALA A 339 -51.84 -9.99 21.27
C ALA A 339 -53.11 -9.18 20.95
N ASN A 340 -53.34 -8.11 21.69
CA ASN A 340 -54.52 -7.26 21.58
C ASN A 340 -54.28 -5.87 22.17
N GLU A 341 -55.26 -4.98 22.01
CA GLU A 341 -55.22 -3.59 22.49
C GLU A 341 -54.89 -3.47 23.99
N ASN A 342 -55.39 -4.37 24.84
CA ASN A 342 -55.12 -4.35 26.28
C ASN A 342 -53.65 -4.66 26.57
N SER A 343 -53.12 -5.75 26.01
CA SER A 343 -51.70 -6.12 26.21
C SER A 343 -50.74 -5.04 25.73
N PHE A 344 -51.05 -4.39 24.60
CA PHE A 344 -50.28 -3.26 24.09
C PHE A 344 -50.38 -2.05 25.04
N TYR A 345 -51.60 -1.69 25.44
CA TYR A 345 -51.85 -0.57 26.34
C TYR A 345 -51.12 -0.71 27.68
N GLU A 346 -51.07 -1.93 28.23
CA GLU A 346 -50.42 -2.23 29.52
C GLU A 346 -48.94 -1.87 29.52
N TRP A 347 -48.16 -2.37 28.56
CA TRP A 347 -46.73 -2.04 28.51
C TRP A 347 -46.49 -0.63 27.97
N TYR A 348 -47.28 -0.18 26.98
CA TYR A 348 -47.10 1.15 26.38
C TYR A 348 -47.38 2.27 27.39
N ASN A 349 -48.33 2.12 28.30
CA ASN A 349 -48.61 3.11 29.36
C ASN A 349 -47.95 2.78 30.70
N SER A 350 -47.14 1.73 30.76
CA SER A 350 -46.30 1.46 31.93
C SER A 350 -45.21 2.53 32.10
N ASN A 351 -44.64 2.58 33.30
CA ASN A 351 -43.45 3.39 33.60
C ASN A 351 -42.15 2.71 33.15
N GLU A 352 -42.21 1.62 32.37
CA GLU A 352 -41.01 0.90 31.90
C GLU A 352 -40.23 1.72 30.86
N PHE A 353 -40.93 2.42 29.97
CA PHE A 353 -40.33 3.28 28.93
C PHE A 353 -40.93 4.68 28.95
N GLU A 354 -40.08 5.71 29.06
CA GLU A 354 -40.46 7.13 28.92
C GLU A 354 -40.66 7.47 27.43
N LEU A 355 -41.50 8.48 27.13
CA LEU A 355 -41.59 9.02 25.76
C LEU A 355 -40.27 9.73 25.40
N SER A 356 -39.81 9.58 24.16
CA SER A 356 -38.54 10.17 23.71
C SER A 356 -38.50 11.70 23.91
N ASP A 357 -39.58 12.42 23.60
CA ASP A 357 -39.65 13.88 23.78
C ASP A 357 -39.58 14.29 25.26
N GLU A 358 -40.26 13.55 26.13
CA GLU A 358 -40.25 13.79 27.57
C GLU A 358 -38.85 13.53 28.16
N LEU A 359 -38.20 12.46 27.70
CA LEU A 359 -36.84 12.12 28.10
C LEU A 359 -35.86 13.23 27.68
N LEU A 360 -35.93 13.71 26.43
CA LEU A 360 -35.06 14.78 25.94
C LEU A 360 -35.28 16.09 26.69
N ALA A 361 -36.54 16.46 26.93
CA ALA A 361 -36.88 17.67 27.69
C ALA A 361 -36.34 17.65 29.13
N LYS A 362 -36.32 16.46 29.75
CA LYS A 362 -35.81 16.24 31.11
C LYS A 362 -34.28 16.29 31.20
N GLU A 363 -33.59 15.74 30.21
CA GLU A 363 -32.12 15.65 30.21
C GLU A 363 -31.43 16.99 29.85
N LYS A 364 -32.15 17.95 29.24
CA LYS A 364 -31.66 19.31 28.93
C LYS A 364 -30.30 19.31 28.21
N VAL A 365 -30.19 18.50 27.18
CA VAL A 365 -28.96 18.36 26.40
C VAL A 365 -28.71 19.56 25.49
N ASP A 366 -27.43 19.92 25.28
CA ASP A 366 -27.05 21.06 24.44
C ASP A 366 -27.34 20.82 22.94
N LYS A 367 -27.20 19.56 22.50
CA LYS A 367 -27.39 19.16 21.11
C LYS A 367 -27.91 17.73 21.03
N VAL A 368 -28.84 17.51 20.11
CA VAL A 368 -29.39 16.19 19.79
C VAL A 368 -29.00 15.81 18.37
N TYR A 369 -28.46 14.61 18.20
CA TYR A 369 -28.25 13.98 16.91
C TYR A 369 -29.27 12.86 16.74
N TRP A 370 -30.04 12.92 15.67
CA TRP A 370 -31.03 11.90 15.36
C TRP A 370 -30.57 11.13 14.13
N VAL A 371 -30.22 9.85 14.33
CA VAL A 371 -29.87 8.94 13.25
C VAL A 371 -31.13 8.20 12.80
N ASP A 372 -31.63 8.56 11.61
CA ASP A 372 -32.83 7.94 11.04
C ASP A 372 -32.47 6.66 10.26
N GLY A 373 -33.38 5.70 10.20
CA GLY A 373 -33.16 4.41 9.54
C GLY A 373 -32.25 3.43 10.30
N LEU A 374 -31.90 3.70 11.56
CA LEU A 374 -31.07 2.81 12.38
C LEU A 374 -31.89 2.01 13.40
N GLY A 375 -31.86 0.69 13.29
CA GLY A 375 -32.53 -0.20 14.22
C GLY A 375 -31.87 -0.25 15.61
N ILE A 376 -32.67 -0.45 16.65
CA ILE A 376 -32.21 -0.52 18.05
C ILE A 376 -31.23 -1.67 18.31
N GLU A 377 -31.21 -2.69 17.46
CA GLU A 377 -30.27 -3.80 17.54
C GLU A 377 -28.80 -3.35 17.44
N TYR A 378 -28.52 -2.25 16.75
CA TYR A 378 -27.16 -1.75 16.59
C TYR A 378 -26.61 -1.06 17.85
N LEU A 379 -27.43 -0.88 18.90
CA LEU A 379 -27.04 -0.14 20.10
C LEU A 379 -25.78 -0.71 20.78
N SER A 380 -25.56 -2.03 20.73
CA SER A 380 -24.36 -2.65 21.30
C SER A 380 -23.09 -2.28 20.53
N LEU A 381 -23.20 -2.19 19.20
CA LEU A 381 -22.11 -1.76 18.33
C LEU A 381 -21.83 -0.26 18.52
N ILE A 382 -22.87 0.57 18.58
CA ILE A 382 -22.73 2.01 18.85
C ILE A 382 -22.01 2.24 20.18
N LYS A 383 -22.35 1.47 21.22
CA LYS A 383 -21.68 1.54 22.53
C LYS A 383 -20.18 1.28 22.41
N GLU A 384 -19.78 0.30 21.60
CA GLU A 384 -18.38 -0.04 21.36
C GLU A 384 -17.65 0.99 20.50
N ILE A 385 -18.33 1.60 19.53
CA ILE A 385 -17.76 2.70 18.73
C ILE A 385 -17.49 3.91 19.63
N ILE A 386 -18.44 4.25 20.51
CA ILE A 386 -18.29 5.37 21.45
C ILE A 386 -17.18 5.08 22.47
N SER A 387 -17.05 3.85 22.97
CA SER A 387 -16.00 3.50 23.95
C SER A 387 -14.57 3.66 23.41
N LYS A 388 -14.41 3.57 22.08
CA LYS A 388 -13.14 3.80 21.36
C LYS A 388 -12.92 5.26 20.96
N SER A 389 -13.90 6.12 21.18
CA SER A 389 -13.85 7.54 20.86
C SER A 389 -13.42 8.37 22.07
N ASN A 390 -13.42 9.69 21.92
CA ASN A 390 -13.22 10.65 23.01
C ASN A 390 -14.51 10.99 23.79
N PHE A 391 -15.62 10.32 23.48
CA PHE A 391 -16.90 10.51 24.18
C PHE A 391 -17.10 9.46 25.28
N GLN A 392 -17.86 9.83 26.32
CA GLN A 392 -18.29 8.91 27.37
C GLN A 392 -19.81 8.74 27.34
N ILE A 393 -20.27 7.53 27.63
CA ILE A 393 -21.70 7.24 27.72
C ILE A 393 -22.14 7.46 29.16
N GLU A 394 -22.88 8.54 29.40
CA GLU A 394 -23.48 8.79 30.73
C GLU A 394 -24.71 7.92 30.98
N LYS A 395 -25.55 7.77 29.95
CA LYS A 395 -26.82 7.03 30.04
C LYS A 395 -27.09 6.27 28.75
N LEU A 396 -27.59 5.04 28.89
CA LEU A 396 -28.11 4.21 27.81
C LEU A 396 -29.55 3.84 28.16
N LYS A 397 -30.53 4.32 27.40
CA LYS A 397 -31.95 4.13 27.67
C LYS A 397 -32.70 3.75 26.40
N ILE A 398 -33.77 2.99 26.58
CA ILE A 398 -34.79 2.77 25.55
C ILE A 398 -35.96 3.68 25.89
N SER A 399 -36.45 4.43 24.90
CA SER A 399 -37.66 5.23 24.99
C SER A 399 -38.67 4.76 23.94
N LYS A 400 -39.94 5.08 24.17
CA LYS A 400 -41.03 4.82 23.23
C LYS A 400 -41.36 6.09 22.45
N THR A 401 -41.89 5.92 21.24
CA THR A 401 -42.43 7.01 20.43
C THR A 401 -43.89 7.24 20.75
N GLY A 402 -44.41 8.42 20.42
CA GLY A 402 -45.84 8.67 20.39
C GLY A 402 -46.55 7.83 19.33
N ILE A 403 -47.88 7.77 19.43
CA ILE A 403 -48.76 7.15 18.45
C ILE A 403 -49.48 8.27 17.68
N PRO A 404 -49.49 8.28 16.33
CA PRO A 404 -48.90 7.28 15.43
C PRO A 404 -47.37 7.25 15.44
N SER A 405 -46.77 6.06 15.27
CA SER A 405 -45.31 5.86 15.29
C SER A 405 -44.57 6.34 14.04
N SER A 406 -45.27 6.98 13.10
CA SER A 406 -44.66 7.52 11.88
C SER A 406 -43.64 8.62 12.20
N THR A 407 -42.60 8.71 11.38
CA THR A 407 -41.55 9.72 11.47
C THR A 407 -42.12 11.15 11.52
N ASP A 408 -43.16 11.45 10.75
CA ASP A 408 -43.78 12.79 10.72
C ASP A 408 -44.39 13.24 12.04
N HIS A 409 -44.91 12.31 12.84
CA HIS A 409 -45.55 12.60 14.13
C HIS A 409 -44.55 12.58 15.30
N ASN A 410 -43.36 12.02 15.09
CA ASN A 410 -42.32 11.87 16.13
C ASN A 410 -41.03 12.61 15.76
N LYS A 411 -41.15 13.74 15.06
CA LYS A 411 -40.00 14.61 14.75
C LYS A 411 -39.62 15.41 15.99
N PHE A 412 -38.33 15.40 16.30
CA PHE A 412 -37.77 16.24 17.34
C PHE A 412 -37.46 17.64 16.80
N GLU A 413 -37.78 18.68 17.57
CA GLU A 413 -37.37 20.06 17.26
C GLU A 413 -35.92 20.30 17.65
N GLY A 414 -35.20 21.14 16.88
CA GLY A 414 -33.84 21.56 17.21
C GLY A 414 -32.76 20.48 17.08
N VAL A 415 -33.02 19.41 16.33
CA VAL A 415 -32.09 18.27 16.18
C VAL A 415 -31.28 18.33 14.89
N ALA A 416 -30.06 17.80 14.93
CA ALA A 416 -29.27 17.52 13.74
C ALA A 416 -29.64 16.12 13.22
N LYS A 417 -30.54 16.06 12.24
CA LYS A 417 -30.95 14.80 11.61
C LYS A 417 -29.85 14.29 10.67
N ILE A 418 -29.58 12.98 10.75
CA ILE A 418 -28.66 12.24 9.90
C ILE A 418 -29.49 11.20 9.15
N GLU A 419 -29.59 11.35 7.83
CA GLU A 419 -30.51 10.60 6.97
C GLU A 419 -29.81 9.57 6.07
N ASP A 420 -28.47 9.48 6.15
CA ASP A 420 -27.66 8.64 5.24
C ASP A 420 -28.10 7.17 5.24
N LEU A 421 -28.43 6.62 6.41
CA LEU A 421 -28.86 5.22 6.55
C LEU A 421 -30.26 4.97 6.00
N ASP A 422 -31.21 5.87 6.29
CA ASP A 422 -32.56 5.79 5.75
C ASP A 422 -32.55 5.87 4.21
N ASN A 423 -31.80 6.83 3.67
CA ASN A 423 -31.56 6.96 2.23
C ASN A 423 -30.91 5.69 1.64
N TYR A 424 -29.97 5.08 2.35
CA TYR A 424 -29.34 3.85 1.91
C TYR A 424 -30.35 2.69 1.89
N ILE A 425 -31.14 2.49 2.93
CA ILE A 425 -32.12 1.39 3.05
C ILE A 425 -33.23 1.52 2.00
N HIS A 426 -33.68 2.75 1.69
CA HIS A 426 -34.66 2.97 0.63
C HIS A 426 -34.15 2.61 -0.77
N ASN A 427 -32.84 2.71 -0.99
CA ASN A 427 -32.21 2.40 -2.28
C ASN A 427 -31.66 0.97 -2.36
N ASN A 428 -31.58 0.24 -1.24
CA ASN A 428 -30.98 -1.09 -1.18
C ASN A 428 -31.94 -2.07 -0.51
N LEU A 429 -32.46 -3.01 -1.29
CA LEU A 429 -33.30 -4.09 -0.78
C LEU A 429 -32.48 -5.01 0.15
N TYR A 430 -33.16 -5.53 1.18
CA TYR A 430 -32.56 -6.50 2.10
C TYR A 430 -32.13 -7.76 1.34
N GLN A 431 -30.88 -8.15 1.52
CA GLN A 431 -30.26 -9.37 0.99
C GLN A 431 -29.47 -10.03 2.11
N TYR A 432 -29.85 -11.25 2.47
CA TYR A 432 -29.14 -12.02 3.49
C TYR A 432 -27.96 -12.80 2.86
N PRO A 433 -26.75 -12.80 3.46
CA PRO A 433 -26.33 -12.08 4.67
C PRO A 433 -25.71 -10.69 4.40
N GLN A 434 -25.72 -10.21 3.16
CA GLN A 434 -25.03 -8.98 2.74
C GLN A 434 -25.47 -7.74 3.53
N THR A 435 -26.77 -7.56 3.75
CA THR A 435 -27.32 -6.42 4.49
C THR A 435 -26.94 -6.44 5.97
N VAL A 436 -26.53 -7.58 6.53
CA VAL A 436 -26.00 -7.66 7.91
C VAL A 436 -24.53 -7.24 7.96
N CYS A 437 -23.81 -7.33 6.84
CA CYS A 437 -22.36 -7.07 6.76
C CYS A 437 -22.01 -5.63 6.38
N LYS A 438 -22.96 -4.89 5.79
CA LYS A 438 -22.82 -3.51 5.31
C LYS A 438 -23.37 -2.55 6.36
#